data_AF-A0A3M1GH96-F1
#
_entry.id   AF-A0A3M1GH96-F1
#
_cell.length_a   1.000
_cell.length_b   1.000
_cell.length_c   1.000
_cell.angle_alpha   90.00
_cell.angle_beta   90.00
_cell.angle_gamma   90.00
#
_symmetry.space_group_name_H-M   'P 1'
#
loop_
_entity.id
_entity.type
_entity.pdbx_description
1 polymer ?
#
loop_
_entity_poly.entity_id
_entity_poly.type
_entity_poly.pdbx_seq_one_letter_code
_entity_poly.pdbx_strand_id
1 'polypeptide(L)'
;LADTIKRLPPGARDTVRRRLRTIDRDRLRAMETPQAFRRSLIEPAYREIRRRGLTVTDDAAALELVTRHRVTLLENTTPNPKITRPADLAWAEFLLTRPEHR
;
A
#
# COMPACT_ATOMS: atom_id res chain seq x y z
N LEU A 1 -8.18 15.17 13.87
CA LEU A 1 -7.99 13.90 14.60
C LEU A 1 -7.87 12.80 13.56
N ALA A 2 -6.77 12.04 13.55
CA ALA A 2 -6.57 10.96 12.59
C ALA A 2 -7.13 9.64 13.14
N ASP A 3 -7.59 8.76 12.26
CA ASP A 3 -8.13 7.45 12.65
C ASP A 3 -7.08 6.59 13.37
N THR A 4 -7.49 5.91 14.43
CA THR A 4 -6.63 4.98 15.18
C THR A 4 -6.49 3.65 14.44
N ILE A 5 -5.25 3.19 14.22
CA ILE A 5 -4.97 1.91 13.55
C ILE A 5 -4.72 0.81 14.60
N LYS A 6 -5.36 -0.35 14.41
CA LYS A 6 -5.26 -1.52 15.28
C LYS A 6 -4.66 -2.72 14.54
N ARG A 7 -3.77 -3.45 15.20
CA ARG A 7 -3.20 -4.72 14.73
C ARG A 7 -3.96 -5.90 15.32
N LEU A 8 -4.36 -6.85 14.47
CA LEU A 8 -4.86 -8.14 14.91
C LEU A 8 -3.72 -9.05 15.43
N PRO A 9 -4.02 -10.01 16.33
CA PRO A 9 -3.08 -11.07 16.69
C PRO A 9 -2.66 -11.91 15.47
N PRO A 10 -1.46 -12.51 15.47
CA PRO A 10 -1.03 -13.44 14.43
C PRO A 10 -2.06 -14.57 14.22
N GLY A 11 -2.39 -14.86 12.96
CA GLY A 11 -3.33 -15.92 12.58
C GLY A 11 -4.82 -15.56 12.72
N ALA A 12 -5.17 -14.44 13.36
CA ALA A 12 -6.56 -14.01 13.47
C ALA A 12 -7.07 -13.44 12.13
N ARG A 13 -8.27 -13.86 11.71
CA ARG A 13 -8.95 -13.36 10.49
C ARG A 13 -10.18 -12.50 10.79
N ASP A 14 -10.62 -12.47 12.05
CA ASP A 14 -11.78 -11.73 12.55
C ASP A 14 -11.40 -10.84 13.74
N THR A 15 -12.27 -9.90 14.08
CA THR A 15 -12.08 -8.94 15.19
C THR A 15 -12.90 -9.28 16.43
N VAL A 16 -13.63 -10.41 16.45
CA VAL A 16 -14.63 -10.70 17.48
C VAL A 16 -13.93 -11.10 18.79
N ARG A 17 -14.16 -10.33 19.86
CA ARG A 17 -13.60 -10.56 21.21
C ARG A 17 -12.07 -10.73 21.20
N ARG A 18 -11.37 -9.96 20.36
CA ARG A 18 -9.89 -9.99 20.28
C ARG A 18 -9.28 -8.83 21.06
N ARG A 19 -8.15 -9.08 21.71
CA ARG A 19 -7.27 -8.01 22.22
C ARG A 19 -6.44 -7.44 21.07
N LEU A 20 -6.77 -6.23 20.63
CA LEU A 20 -6.07 -5.55 19.53
C LEU A 20 -4.96 -4.65 20.06
N ARG A 21 -3.86 -4.54 19.30
CA ARG A 21 -2.75 -3.64 19.63
C ARG A 21 -2.87 -2.34 18.85
N THR A 22 -2.85 -1.19 19.52
CA THR A 22 -2.71 0.10 18.83
C THR A 22 -1.33 0.19 18.18
N ILE A 23 -1.28 0.59 16.91
CA ILE A 23 -0.02 0.89 16.21
C ILE A 23 0.15 2.40 16.18
N ASP A 24 1.39 2.86 16.37
CA ASP A 24 1.78 4.24 16.09
C ASP A 24 1.54 4.55 14.60
N ARG A 25 0.59 5.46 14.34
CA ARG A 25 0.14 5.82 12.99
C ARG A 25 1.17 6.67 12.26
N ASP A 26 1.95 7.48 12.98
CA ASP A 26 2.82 8.49 12.35
C ASP A 26 3.92 7.85 11.52
N ARG A 27 4.23 6.59 11.85
CA ARG A 27 5.21 5.73 11.19
C ARG A 27 4.62 4.82 10.11
N LEU A 28 3.35 5.01 9.75
CA LEU A 28 2.66 4.21 8.73
C LEU A 28 2.33 5.06 7.52
N ARG A 29 2.38 4.44 6.34
CA ARG A 29 1.91 4.97 5.07
C ARG A 29 1.14 3.88 4.33
N ALA A 30 0.05 4.26 3.67
CA ALA A 30 -0.60 3.40 2.70
C ALA A 30 0.18 3.53 1.38
N MET A 31 0.57 2.40 0.79
CA MET A 31 1.24 2.42 -0.51
C MET A 31 0.21 2.63 -1.61
N GLU A 32 0.53 3.54 -2.52
CA GLU A 32 -0.26 3.87 -3.70
C GLU A 32 0.56 3.58 -4.97
N THR A 33 -0.09 3.75 -6.12
CA THR A 33 0.53 3.69 -7.44
C THR A 33 0.43 5.07 -8.11
N PRO A 34 1.18 5.37 -9.19
CA PRO A 34 2.23 4.56 -9.80
C PRO A 34 3.45 4.39 -8.89
N GLN A 35 4.14 3.27 -9.04
CA GLN A 35 5.44 3.03 -8.42
C GLN A 35 6.48 2.90 -9.54
N ALA A 36 7.60 3.62 -9.44
CA ALA A 36 8.58 3.71 -10.51
C ALA A 36 9.93 3.13 -10.08
N PHE A 37 10.44 2.19 -10.88
CA PHE A 37 11.71 1.51 -10.62
C PHE A 37 12.56 1.43 -11.89
N ARG A 38 13.88 1.41 -11.71
CA ARG A 38 14.78 1.04 -12.81
C ARG A 38 14.50 -0.41 -13.20
N ARG A 39 14.29 -0.65 -14.50
CA ARG A 39 14.05 -1.99 -15.05
C ARG A 39 15.11 -3.00 -14.60
N SER A 40 16.38 -2.59 -14.61
CA SER A 40 17.52 -3.42 -14.19
C SER A 40 17.47 -3.86 -12.73
N LEU A 41 16.66 -3.21 -11.88
CA LEU A 41 16.47 -3.58 -10.47
C LEU A 41 15.21 -4.43 -10.28
N ILE A 42 14.09 -4.00 -10.87
CA ILE A 42 12.78 -4.61 -10.60
C ILE A 42 12.59 -5.95 -11.34
N GLU A 43 13.16 -6.09 -12.55
CA GLU A 43 13.01 -7.31 -13.34
C GLU A 43 13.71 -8.53 -12.69
N PRO A 44 14.99 -8.44 -12.25
CA PRO A 44 15.61 -9.52 -11.48
C PRO A 44 14.88 -9.80 -10.16
N ALA A 45 14.35 -8.77 -9.50
CA ALA A 45 13.60 -8.94 -8.25
C ALA A 45 12.36 -9.82 -8.46
N TYR A 46 11.56 -9.54 -9.49
CA TYR A 46 10.40 -10.36 -9.84
C TYR A 46 10.74 -11.79 -10.27
N ARG A 47 11.87 -12.00 -10.96
CA ARG A 47 12.36 -13.35 -11.27
C ARG A 47 12.64 -14.13 -9.98
N GLU A 48 13.23 -13.49 -8.98
CA GLU A 48 13.54 -14.12 -7.69
C GLU A 48 12.29 -14.38 -6.85
N ILE A 49 11.35 -13.44 -6.79
CA ILE A 49 10.04 -13.63 -6.15
C ILE A 49 9.34 -14.86 -6.72
N ARG A 50 9.29 -14.98 -8.06
CA ARG A 50 8.72 -16.15 -8.74
C ARG A 50 9.48 -17.43 -8.42
N ARG A 51 10.81 -17.42 -8.47
CA ARG A 51 11.65 -18.60 -8.19
C ARG A 51 11.45 -19.13 -6.77
N ARG A 52 11.23 -18.23 -5.80
CA ARG A 52 11.00 -18.58 -4.39
C ARG A 52 9.53 -18.84 -4.04
N GLY A 53 8.59 -18.64 -4.97
CA GLY A 53 7.16 -18.75 -4.70
C GLY A 53 6.64 -17.73 -3.68
N LEU A 54 7.26 -16.55 -3.61
CA LEU A 54 6.86 -15.50 -2.68
C LEU A 54 5.66 -14.72 -3.20
N THR A 55 4.81 -14.25 -2.30
CA THR A 55 3.69 -13.34 -2.61
C THR A 55 4.05 -11.93 -2.15
N VAL A 56 3.81 -10.95 -3.01
CA VAL A 56 4.03 -9.53 -2.75
C VAL A 56 2.78 -8.74 -3.13
N THR A 57 2.54 -7.63 -2.45
CA THR A 57 1.34 -6.79 -2.65
C THR A 57 1.58 -5.58 -3.55
N ASP A 58 2.84 -5.19 -3.73
CA ASP A 58 3.28 -4.05 -4.53
C ASP A 58 4.73 -4.24 -5.01
N ASP A 59 5.19 -3.35 -5.90
CA ASP A 59 6.52 -3.44 -6.52
C ASP A 59 7.65 -3.06 -5.55
N ALA A 60 7.38 -2.16 -4.59
CA ALA A 60 8.34 -1.81 -3.54
C ALA A 60 8.69 -3.04 -2.69
N ALA A 61 7.67 -3.78 -2.25
CA ALA A 61 7.83 -5.03 -1.51
C ALA A 61 8.60 -6.07 -2.34
N ALA A 62 8.35 -6.16 -3.65
CA ALA A 62 9.09 -7.05 -4.54
C ALA A 62 10.60 -6.75 -4.51
N LEU A 63 10.98 -5.46 -4.58
CA LEU A 63 12.39 -5.05 -4.55
C LEU A 63 13.02 -5.21 -3.16
N GLU A 64 12.33 -4.80 -2.11
CA GLU A 64 12.84 -4.81 -0.73
C GLU A 64 13.04 -6.23 -0.17
N LEU A 65 12.21 -7.20 -0.57
CA LEU A 65 12.32 -8.58 -0.08
C LEU A 65 13.52 -9.35 -0.64
N VAL A 66 14.01 -8.98 -1.81
CA VAL A 66 15.05 -9.72 -2.53
C VAL A 66 16.35 -8.95 -2.69
N THR A 67 16.36 -7.66 -2.33
CA THR A 67 17.54 -6.79 -2.41
C THR A 67 17.72 -5.96 -1.14
N ARG A 68 18.81 -5.20 -1.05
CA ARG A 68 19.02 -4.20 0.00
C ARG A 68 18.71 -2.77 -0.47
N HIS A 69 18.09 -2.62 -1.64
CA HIS A 69 17.75 -1.30 -2.16
C HIS A 69 16.67 -0.66 -1.28
N ARG A 70 16.79 0.65 -1.10
CA ARG A 70 15.82 1.46 -0.37
C ARG A 70 14.88 2.11 -1.37
N VAL A 71 13.61 2.21 -1.02
CA VAL A 71 12.62 2.98 -1.77
C VAL A 71 12.47 4.37 -1.18
N THR A 72 12.08 5.33 -2.00
CA THR A 72 11.75 6.70 -1.56
C THR A 72 10.25 6.86 -1.64
N LEU A 73 9.65 7.39 -0.58
CA LEU A 73 8.23 7.75 -0.58
C LEU A 73 8.09 9.20 -1.04
N LEU A 74 7.16 9.41 -1.96
CA LEU A 74 6.74 10.74 -2.41
C LEU A 74 5.32 10.95 -1.91
N GLU A 75 5.10 12.08 -1.24
CA GLU A 75 3.76 12.44 -0.77
C GLU A 75 2.90 12.92 -1.94
N ASN A 76 1.68 12.40 -2.03
CA ASN A 76 0.74 12.79 -3.07
C ASN A 76 0.08 14.12 -2.68
N THR A 77 0.03 15.06 -3.63
CA THR A 77 -0.63 16.36 -3.46
C THR A 77 -2.14 16.28 -3.64
N THR A 78 -2.63 15.21 -4.26
CA THR A 78 -4.05 14.93 -4.51
C THR A 78 -4.36 13.49 -4.15
N PRO A 79 -5.59 13.17 -3.68
CA PRO A 79 -5.97 11.78 -3.41
C PRO A 79 -5.88 10.90 -4.67
N ASN A 80 -5.32 9.70 -4.55
CA ASN A 80 -5.33 8.69 -5.61
C ASN A 80 -5.92 7.36 -5.09
N PRO A 81 -7.24 7.33 -4.80
CA PRO A 81 -7.86 6.17 -4.18
C PRO A 81 -7.95 4.99 -5.15
N LYS A 82 -7.64 3.80 -4.64
CA LYS A 82 -7.95 2.55 -5.32
C LYS A 82 -9.44 2.25 -5.17
N ILE A 83 -10.16 2.13 -6.28
CA ILE A 83 -11.56 1.68 -6.30
C ILE A 83 -11.59 0.16 -6.04
N THR A 84 -12.07 -0.25 -4.88
CA THR A 84 -12.13 -1.66 -4.44
C THR A 84 -13.50 -2.07 -3.91
N ARG A 85 -14.36 -1.10 -3.58
CA ARG A 85 -15.72 -1.27 -3.08
C ARG A 85 -16.67 -0.40 -3.90
N PRO A 86 -17.96 -0.77 -3.99
CA PRO A 86 -18.94 0.04 -4.70
C PRO A 86 -19.00 1.50 -4.22
N ALA A 87 -18.87 1.74 -2.92
CA ALA A 87 -18.88 3.09 -2.33
C ALA A 87 -17.70 3.97 -2.78
N ASP A 88 -16.59 3.38 -3.26
CA ASP A 88 -15.42 4.12 -3.71
C ASP A 88 -15.71 4.88 -5.02
N LEU A 89 -16.71 4.45 -5.81
CA LEU A 89 -17.08 5.10 -7.07
C LEU A 89 -17.62 6.51 -6.85
N ALA A 90 -18.58 6.68 -5.93
CA ALA A 90 -19.13 8.00 -5.61
C ALA A 90 -18.04 8.96 -5.09
N TRP A 91 -17.06 8.42 -4.36
CA TRP A 91 -15.90 9.20 -3.92
C TRP A 91 -15.00 9.61 -5.08
N ALA A 92 -14.68 8.69 -5.99
CA ALA A 92 -13.89 8.98 -7.18
C ALA A 92 -14.57 10.02 -8.09
N GLU A 93 -15.89 9.89 -8.33
CA GLU A 93 -16.68 10.87 -9.08
C GLU A 93 -16.60 12.26 -8.44
N PHE A 94 -16.75 12.34 -7.11
CA PHE A 94 -16.60 13.60 -6.39
C PHE A 94 -15.20 14.21 -6.59
N LEU A 95 -14.14 13.42 -6.49
CA LEU A 95 -12.76 13.90 -6.69
C LEU A 95 -12.55 14.49 -8.09
N LEU A 96 -13.14 13.90 -9.12
CA LEU A 96 -13.04 14.41 -10.51
C LEU A 96 -13.74 15.75 -10.74
N THR A 97 -14.64 16.16 -9.83
CA THR A 97 -15.26 17.50 -9.90
C THR A 97 -14.34 18.62 -9.38
N ARG A 98 -13.23 18.26 -8.73
CA ARG A 98 -12.34 19.22 -8.08
C ARG A 98 -11.40 19.90 -9.09
N PRO A 99 -11.07 21.19 -8.92
CA PRO A 99 -10.25 21.95 -9.87
C PRO A 99 -8.89 21.32 -10.18
N GLU A 100 -8.27 20.66 -9.20
CA GLU A 100 -6.99 19.95 -9.33
C GLU A 100 -7.00 18.73 -10.27
N HIS A 101 -8.17 18.28 -10.73
CA HIS A 101 -8.33 17.12 -11.61
C HIS A 101 -8.98 17.44 -12.97
N ARG A 102 -9.17 18.73 -13.30
CA ARG A 102 -9.57 19.19 -14.64
C ARG A 102 -8.35 19.55 -15.48
#